data_AF-A0A8I2YUJ7-F1
#
_entry.id   AF-A0A8I2YUJ7-F1
#
_cell.length_a   1.000
_cell.length_b   1.000
_cell.length_c   1.000
_cell.angle_alpha   90.00
_cell.angle_beta   90.00
_cell.angle_gamma   90.00
#
_symmetry.space_group_name_H-M   'P 1'
#
loop_
_entity.id
_entity.type
_entity.pdbx_description
1 polymer ?
#
loop_
_entity_poly.entity_id
_entity_poly.type
_entity_poly.pdbx_seq_one_letter_code
_entity_poly.pdbx_strand_id
1 'polypeptide(L)'
;MHGVQEPSSPIIRYEWNVGLTDSYVLALATAWPWLEVLLINEEWGWNLQCGITPGGLVRLLQTCQSLLGLALALDTRGYTEPPSSEVLASFQSTLLPAFSVDILDSSIEAESMPAIDYLDILSKLNLTLTWAIVGTPLDPLDYNRSTTGFHSKGDRAAF
;
A
#
# COMPACT_ATOMS: atom_id res chain seq x y z
N MET A 1 -5.90 15.27 -37.78
CA MET A 1 -5.71 15.44 -36.33
C MET A 1 -5.62 14.04 -35.73
N HIS A 2 -4.40 13.53 -35.53
CA HIS A 2 -4.21 12.25 -34.83
C HIS A 2 -4.39 12.54 -33.34
N GLY A 3 -5.41 11.92 -32.72
CA GLY A 3 -5.54 11.94 -31.26
C GLY A 3 -4.30 11.31 -30.66
N VAL A 4 -3.55 12.08 -29.87
CA VAL A 4 -2.47 11.55 -29.04
C VAL A 4 -3.19 10.72 -27.98
N GLN A 5 -3.10 9.40 -28.11
CA GLN A 5 -3.61 8.48 -27.10
C GLN A 5 -2.72 8.65 -25.87
N GLU A 6 -3.25 9.28 -24.82
CA GLU A 6 -2.54 9.38 -23.55
C GLU A 6 -2.20 7.96 -23.08
N PRO A 7 -0.95 7.72 -22.64
CA PRO A 7 -0.58 6.42 -22.10
C PRO A 7 -1.46 6.16 -20.89
N SER A 8 -2.29 5.12 -20.97
CA SER A 8 -3.08 4.65 -19.84
C SER A 8 -2.14 4.35 -18.68
N SER A 9 -2.38 4.97 -17.53
CA SER A 9 -1.55 4.81 -16.34
C SER A 9 -1.38 3.33 -15.98
N PRO A 10 -0.15 2.86 -15.72
CA PRO A 10 0.09 1.47 -15.44
C PRO A 10 -0.45 1.10 -14.06
N ILE A 11 -1.30 0.06 -14.02
CA ILE A 11 -1.75 -0.60 -12.80
C ILE A 11 -1.09 -1.98 -12.79
N ILE A 12 -0.34 -2.30 -11.72
CA ILE A 12 0.30 -3.60 -11.57
C ILE A 12 -0.39 -4.35 -10.43
N ARG A 13 -0.92 -5.53 -10.75
CA ARG A 13 -1.50 -6.50 -9.80
C ARG A 13 -0.73 -7.80 -9.87
N TYR A 14 -0.32 -8.32 -8.72
CA TYR A 14 0.40 -9.59 -8.65
C TYR A 14 -0.14 -10.42 -7.48
N GLU A 15 -0.54 -11.68 -7.76
CA GLU A 15 -1.23 -12.56 -6.81
C GLU A 15 -0.44 -13.83 -6.44
N TRP A 16 0.77 -13.99 -6.99
CA TRP A 16 1.61 -15.14 -6.69
C TRP A 16 2.64 -14.82 -5.62
N ASN A 17 3.06 -15.87 -4.92
CA ASN A 17 4.03 -15.77 -3.86
C ASN A 17 5.43 -15.42 -4.40
N VAL A 18 5.78 -14.14 -4.39
CA VAL A 18 7.10 -13.64 -4.81
C VAL A 18 7.89 -13.29 -3.56
N GLY A 19 9.13 -13.79 -3.48
CA GLY A 19 10.12 -13.28 -2.53
C GLY A 19 10.53 -11.85 -2.89
N LEU A 20 9.61 -10.89 -2.71
CA LEU A 20 9.83 -9.48 -2.94
C LEU A 20 10.78 -8.94 -1.88
N THR A 21 11.79 -8.21 -2.35
CA THR A 21 12.78 -7.54 -1.52
C THR A 21 12.88 -6.08 -1.96
N ASP A 22 13.50 -5.24 -1.14
CA ASP A 22 13.77 -3.84 -1.48
C ASP A 22 14.40 -3.66 -2.87
N SER A 23 15.26 -4.59 -3.28
CA SER A 23 15.92 -4.53 -4.59
C SER A 23 14.95 -4.69 -5.76
N TYR A 24 13.96 -5.58 -5.64
CA TYR A 24 12.92 -5.78 -6.65
C TYR A 24 11.96 -4.61 -6.70
N VAL A 25 11.55 -4.10 -5.53
CA VAL A 25 10.68 -2.93 -5.44
C VAL A 25 11.34 -1.71 -6.05
N LEU A 26 12.63 -1.50 -5.79
CA LEU A 26 13.39 -0.41 -6.40
C LEU A 26 13.51 -0.58 -7.91
N ALA A 27 13.81 -1.78 -8.40
CA ALA A 27 13.85 -2.05 -9.83
C ALA A 27 12.49 -1.73 -10.51
N LEU A 28 11.38 -2.14 -9.88
CA LEU A 28 10.03 -1.82 -10.32
C LEU A 28 9.79 -0.31 -10.34
N ALA A 29 10.13 0.39 -9.26
CA ALA A 29 9.97 1.84 -9.16
C ALA A 29 10.76 2.58 -10.25
N THR A 30 12.00 2.16 -10.52
CA THR A 30 12.83 2.78 -11.55
C THR A 30 12.35 2.49 -12.98
N ALA A 31 11.74 1.32 -13.20
CA ALA A 31 11.16 0.98 -14.50
C ALA A 31 9.84 1.71 -14.76
N TRP A 32 9.07 2.01 -13.70
CA TRP A 32 7.77 2.67 -13.77
C TRP A 32 7.68 3.84 -12.77
N PRO A 33 8.39 4.95 -12.99
CA PRO A 33 8.36 6.11 -12.09
C PRO A 33 7.00 6.83 -12.06
N TRP A 34 6.14 6.57 -13.05
CA TRP A 34 4.78 7.10 -13.18
C TRP A 34 3.72 6.13 -12.61
N LEU A 35 4.15 5.12 -11.85
CA LEU A 35 3.24 4.13 -11.30
C LEU A 35 2.23 4.81 -10.38
N GLU A 36 0.94 4.60 -10.67
CA GLU A 36 -0.15 5.13 -9.85
C GLU A 36 -0.66 4.10 -8.85
N VAL A 37 -0.69 2.82 -9.21
CA VAL A 37 -1.27 1.78 -8.36
C VAL A 37 -0.39 0.54 -8.35
N LEU A 38 0.04 0.15 -7.16
CA LEU A 38 0.79 -1.08 -6.90
C LEU A 38 0.06 -1.91 -5.86
N LEU A 39 -0.52 -3.03 -6.29
CA LEU A 39 -1.27 -3.93 -5.40
C LEU A 39 -0.66 -5.33 -5.50
N ILE A 40 -0.10 -5.80 -4.39
CA ILE A 40 0.60 -7.08 -4.33
C ILE A 40 -0.05 -7.94 -3.26
N ASN A 41 -0.56 -9.10 -3.69
CA ASN A 41 -1.23 -10.09 -2.85
C ASN A 41 -2.40 -9.52 -2.02
N GLU A 42 -3.07 -8.48 -2.52
CA GLU A 42 -4.25 -7.88 -1.90
C GLU A 42 -5.34 -8.93 -1.62
N GLU A 43 -5.49 -9.90 -2.53
CA GLU A 43 -6.57 -10.88 -2.44
C GLU A 43 -6.23 -12.13 -1.61
N TRP A 44 -5.01 -12.63 -1.79
CA TRP A 44 -4.58 -13.92 -1.25
C TRP A 44 -3.82 -13.80 0.09
N GLY A 45 -3.55 -12.56 0.51
CA GLY A 45 -2.71 -12.25 1.66
C GLY A 45 -1.26 -12.67 1.46
N TRP A 46 -0.42 -12.26 2.40
CA TRP A 46 1.00 -12.61 2.40
C TRP A 46 1.23 -13.90 3.20
N ASN A 47 1.10 -15.03 2.51
CA ASN A 47 1.38 -16.36 3.07
C ASN A 47 2.88 -16.65 3.29
N LEU A 48 3.76 -15.72 2.91
CA LEU A 48 5.21 -15.84 3.00
C LEU A 48 5.80 -14.51 3.41
N GLN A 49 6.95 -14.61 4.07
CA GLN A 49 7.63 -13.47 4.62
C GLN A 49 8.04 -12.51 3.51
N CYS A 50 7.43 -11.32 3.50
CA CYS A 50 7.88 -10.22 2.67
C CYS A 50 9.30 -9.81 3.11
N GLY A 51 10.16 -9.44 2.17
CA GLY A 51 11.49 -8.88 2.43
C GLY A 51 11.57 -7.38 2.14
N ILE A 52 10.41 -6.71 2.04
CA ILE A 52 10.34 -5.26 1.83
C ILE A 52 10.42 -4.57 3.18
N THR A 53 11.46 -3.79 3.41
CA THR A 53 11.63 -3.02 4.64
C THR A 53 10.90 -1.68 4.56
N PRO A 54 10.66 -0.98 5.69
CA PRO A 54 10.19 0.40 5.67
C PRO A 54 11.10 1.32 4.83
N GLY A 55 12.42 1.07 4.82
CA GLY A 55 13.36 1.80 3.98
C GLY A 55 13.17 1.53 2.48
N GLY A 56 12.83 0.30 2.10
CA GLY A 56 12.44 -0.05 0.73
C GLY A 56 11.18 0.69 0.29
N LEU A 57 10.17 0.73 1.16
CA LEU A 57 8.95 1.49 0.93
C LEU A 57 9.22 2.99 0.73
N VAL A 58 10.08 3.58 1.56
CA VAL A 58 10.46 5.00 1.42
C VAL A 58 11.02 5.27 0.02
N ARG A 59 11.93 4.42 -0.46
CA ARG A 59 12.55 4.56 -1.79
C ARG A 59 11.54 4.40 -2.93
N LEU A 60 10.58 3.49 -2.79
CA LEU A 60 9.48 3.33 -3.74
C LEU A 60 8.69 4.63 -3.86
N LEU A 61 8.24 5.18 -2.73
CA LEU A 61 7.43 6.40 -2.69
C LEU A 61 8.20 7.64 -3.20
N GLN A 62 9.50 7.73 -2.95
CA GLN A 62 10.35 8.80 -3.48
C GLN A 62 10.52 8.72 -5.00
N THR A 63 10.49 7.51 -5.56
CA THR A 63 10.68 7.27 -7.00
C THR A 63 9.36 7.40 -7.76
N CYS A 64 8.26 6.86 -7.21
CA CYS A 64 6.93 6.85 -7.82
C CYS A 64 6.06 7.98 -7.27
N GLN A 65 6.29 9.20 -7.75
CA GLN A 65 5.59 10.40 -7.24
C GLN A 65 4.11 10.45 -7.61
N SER A 66 3.68 9.67 -8.60
CA SER A 66 2.29 9.56 -9.03
C SER A 66 1.52 8.48 -8.26
N LEU A 67 2.12 7.83 -7.27
CA LEU A 67 1.49 6.70 -6.58
C LEU A 67 0.28 7.17 -5.76
N LEU A 68 -0.88 6.57 -6.07
CA LEU A 68 -2.19 6.79 -5.48
C LEU A 68 -2.66 5.59 -4.64
N GLY A 69 -2.25 4.38 -5.00
CA GLY A 69 -2.66 3.17 -4.32
C GLY A 69 -1.49 2.24 -4.08
N LEU A 70 -1.36 1.76 -2.86
CA LEU A 70 -0.31 0.84 -2.46
C LEU A 70 -0.87 -0.25 -1.54
N ALA A 71 -0.72 -1.51 -1.93
CA ALA A 71 -0.97 -2.65 -1.07
C ALA A 71 0.25 -3.56 -1.07
N LEU A 72 0.96 -3.64 0.05
CA LEU A 72 2.12 -4.53 0.24
C LEU A 72 2.39 -4.81 1.72
N ALA A 73 2.83 -6.03 2.04
CA ALA A 73 3.33 -6.34 3.37
C ALA A 73 4.74 -5.77 3.58
N LEU A 74 5.05 -5.44 4.82
CA LEU A 74 6.37 -4.99 5.26
C LEU A 74 7.02 -5.99 6.21
N ASP A 75 8.34 -6.09 6.09
CA ASP A 75 9.24 -6.69 7.06
C ASP A 75 9.76 -5.60 7.99
N THR A 76 9.25 -5.53 9.22
CA THR A 76 9.74 -4.55 10.20
C THR A 76 10.85 -5.11 11.09
N ARG A 77 11.27 -6.36 10.89
CA ARG A 77 12.24 -7.01 11.78
C ARG A 77 13.57 -6.27 11.79
N GLY A 78 14.07 -5.99 12.99
CA GLY A 78 15.31 -5.23 13.17
C GLY A 78 15.21 -3.74 12.78
N TYR A 79 14.02 -3.22 12.49
CA TYR A 79 13.82 -1.80 12.25
C TYR A 79 13.72 -1.04 13.58
N THR A 80 14.84 -0.43 13.98
CA THR A 80 14.99 0.22 15.29
C THR A 80 14.89 1.74 15.27
N GLU A 81 14.97 2.37 14.10
CA GLU A 81 15.02 3.82 13.98
C GLU A 81 13.95 4.32 13.02
N PRO A 82 13.11 5.29 13.42
CA PRO A 82 12.15 5.90 12.52
C PRO A 82 12.87 6.69 11.41
N PRO A 83 12.22 6.94 10.27
CA PRO A 83 12.81 7.76 9.23
C PRO A 83 13.06 9.18 9.76
N SER A 84 14.12 9.80 9.26
CA SER A 84 14.40 11.20 9.56
C SER A 84 13.21 12.10 9.20
N SER A 85 13.08 13.22 9.92
CA SER A 85 12.06 14.24 9.65
C SER A 85 12.13 14.77 8.20
N GLU A 86 13.32 14.80 7.59
CA GLU A 86 13.52 15.19 6.19
C GLU A 86 12.82 14.23 5.22
N VAL A 87 12.92 12.92 5.47
CA VAL A 87 12.23 11.90 4.68
C VAL A 87 10.72 12.04 4.83
N LEU A 88 10.24 12.26 6.06
CA LEU A 88 8.81 12.48 6.30
C LEU A 88 8.28 13.74 5.62
N ALA A 89 9.04 14.82 5.63
CA ALA A 89 8.69 16.07 4.96
C ALA A 89 8.64 15.88 3.43
N SER A 90 9.50 15.03 2.87
CA SER A 90 9.45 14.72 1.43
C SER A 90 8.09 14.12 1.05
N PHE A 91 7.54 13.21 1.86
CA PHE A 91 6.24 12.60 1.59
C PHE A 91 5.07 13.57 1.68
N GLN A 92 5.10 14.52 2.62
CA GLN A 92 4.04 15.52 2.73
C GLN A 92 3.89 16.36 1.46
N SER A 93 4.98 16.56 0.73
CA SER A 93 4.97 17.32 -0.53
C SER A 93 4.58 16.48 -1.75
N THR A 94 4.73 15.16 -1.67
CA THR A 94 4.59 14.25 -2.82
C THR A 94 3.29 13.46 -2.80
N LEU A 95 2.78 13.10 -1.62
CA LEU A 95 1.59 12.28 -1.51
C LEU A 95 0.34 13.09 -1.84
N LEU A 96 -0.42 12.57 -2.79
CA LEU A 96 -1.69 13.15 -3.18
C LEU A 96 -2.73 12.92 -2.07
N PRO A 97 -3.74 13.81 -1.92
CA PRO A 97 -4.73 13.73 -0.83
C PRO A 97 -5.54 12.43 -0.76
N ALA A 98 -5.49 11.61 -1.82
CA ALA A 98 -6.20 10.35 -1.98
C ALA A 98 -5.28 9.12 -1.94
N PHE A 99 -4.05 9.24 -1.43
CA PHE A 99 -3.14 8.10 -1.32
C PHE A 99 -3.70 7.06 -0.33
N SER A 100 -3.79 5.80 -0.77
CA SER A 100 -4.24 4.67 0.04
C SER A 100 -3.08 3.72 0.26
N VAL A 101 -2.85 3.34 1.52
CA VAL A 101 -1.82 2.37 1.90
C VAL A 101 -2.47 1.24 2.68
N ASP A 102 -2.31 0.05 2.13
CA ASP A 102 -2.68 -1.20 2.75
C ASP A 102 -1.40 -1.97 3.06
N ILE A 103 -1.23 -2.33 4.34
CA ILE A 103 -0.04 -3.02 4.85
C ILE A 103 -0.41 -4.33 5.53
N LEU A 104 -1.50 -4.95 5.05
CA LEU A 104 -1.99 -6.24 5.52
C LEU A 104 -0.86 -7.27 5.60
N ASP A 105 -0.94 -8.12 6.63
CA ASP A 105 -0.02 -9.22 6.91
C ASP A 105 1.44 -8.84 7.20
N SER A 106 1.70 -7.56 7.48
CA SER A 106 3.02 -7.13 7.96
C SER A 106 3.36 -7.77 9.30
N SER A 107 4.58 -8.33 9.39
CA SER A 107 5.09 -8.87 10.64
C SER A 107 5.61 -7.72 11.50
N ILE A 108 4.79 -7.25 12.44
CA ILE A 108 5.16 -6.20 13.39
C ILE A 108 5.65 -6.87 14.68
N GLU A 109 6.97 -6.90 14.89
CA GLU A 109 7.54 -7.36 16.15
C GLU A 109 7.37 -6.29 17.24
N ALA A 110 7.18 -6.70 18.50
CA ALA A 110 6.97 -5.77 19.62
C ALA A 110 8.16 -4.82 19.82
N GLU A 111 9.37 -5.27 19.51
CA GLU A 111 10.61 -4.49 19.54
C GLU A 111 10.76 -3.53 18.35
N SER A 112 9.91 -3.67 17.33
CA SER A 112 9.78 -2.75 16.20
C SER A 112 8.80 -1.60 16.51
N MET A 113 8.64 -1.20 17.77
CA MET A 113 7.78 -0.08 18.19
C MET A 113 7.99 1.22 17.38
N PRO A 114 9.22 1.59 16.96
CA PRO A 114 9.43 2.73 16.06
C PRO A 114 8.78 2.56 14.68
N ALA A 115 8.58 1.32 14.20
CA ALA A 115 7.84 1.04 12.98
C ALA A 115 6.34 1.33 13.16
N ILE A 116 5.78 1.12 14.35
CA ILE A 116 4.38 1.50 14.64
C ILE A 116 4.22 3.02 14.60
N ASP A 117 5.14 3.76 15.21
CA ASP A 117 5.16 5.23 15.11
C ASP A 117 5.30 5.68 13.65
N TYR A 118 6.09 4.96 12.84
CA TYR A 118 6.17 5.20 11.41
C TYR A 118 4.83 4.96 10.69
N LEU A 119 4.12 3.88 11.00
CA LEU A 119 2.79 3.61 10.45
C LEU A 119 1.75 4.64 10.90
N ASP A 120 1.83 5.10 12.14
CA ASP A 120 0.99 6.18 12.66
C ASP A 120 1.28 7.50 11.94
N ILE A 121 2.54 7.79 11.64
CA ILE A 121 2.92 8.95 10.80
C ILE A 121 2.36 8.80 9.39
N LEU A 122 2.45 7.62 8.78
CA LEU A 122 1.82 7.35 7.48
C LEU A 122 0.31 7.57 7.57
N SER A 123 -0.38 7.10 8.61
CA SER A 123 -1.82 7.35 8.80
C SER A 123 -2.17 8.84 8.87
N LYS A 124 -1.29 9.66 9.47
CA LYS A 124 -1.45 11.12 9.59
C LYS A 124 -1.23 11.86 8.27
N LEU A 125 -0.69 11.20 7.24
CA LEU A 125 -0.58 11.75 5.89
C LEU A 125 -1.90 11.64 5.09
N ASN A 126 -3.04 11.57 5.80
CA ASN A 126 -4.39 11.42 5.25
C ASN A 126 -4.59 10.09 4.51
N LEU A 127 -3.85 9.06 4.92
CA LEU A 127 -3.92 7.74 4.31
C LEU A 127 -5.08 6.96 4.90
N THR A 128 -5.88 6.40 4.02
CA THR A 128 -6.89 5.43 4.46
C THR A 128 -6.15 4.13 4.75
N LEU A 129 -5.85 3.88 6.03
CA LEU A 129 -5.36 2.58 6.47
C LEU A 129 -6.55 1.63 6.54
N THR A 130 -6.65 0.74 5.56
CA THR A 130 -7.51 -0.43 5.63
C THR A 130 -6.77 -1.50 6.44
N TRP A 131 -7.18 -1.68 7.69
CA TRP A 131 -6.84 -2.89 8.42
C TRP A 131 -7.99 -3.88 8.25
N ALA A 132 -7.70 -5.09 7.77
CA ALA A 132 -8.58 -6.24 7.96
C ALA A 132 -8.00 -7.00 9.15
N ILE A 133 -8.72 -7.03 10.27
CA ILE A 133 -8.35 -7.91 11.38
C ILE A 133 -8.52 -9.34 10.87
N VAL A 134 -7.40 -10.02 10.60
CA VAL A 134 -7.37 -11.46 10.38
C VAL A 134 -7.63 -12.12 11.74
N GLY A 135 -8.90 -12.21 12.11
CA GLY A 135 -9.36 -12.76 13.40
C GLY A 135 -10.51 -13.77 13.28
N THR A 136 -11.11 -13.92 12.09
CA THR A 136 -12.07 -14.99 11.82
C THR A 136 -11.49 -15.88 10.74
N PRO A 137 -11.36 -17.20 10.94
CA PRO A 137 -11.00 -18.10 9.86
C PRO A 137 -12.06 -17.97 8.77
N LEU A 138 -11.71 -17.34 7.66
CA LEU A 138 -12.57 -17.25 6.50
C LEU A 138 -12.62 -18.64 5.86
N ASP A 139 -13.83 -19.16 5.69
CA ASP A 139 -14.07 -20.33 4.86
C ASP A 139 -13.57 -20.01 3.43
N PRO A 140 -12.69 -20.82 2.81
CA PRO A 140 -12.16 -20.58 1.47
C PRO A 140 -13.23 -20.38 0.39
N LEU A 141 -14.49 -20.70 0.68
CA LEU A 141 -15.62 -20.55 -0.24
C LEU A 141 -16.31 -19.17 -0.19
N ASP A 142 -16.06 -18.32 0.81
CA ASP A 142 -16.72 -17.01 0.94
C ASP A 142 -15.96 -15.86 0.25
N TYR A 143 -14.72 -16.08 -0.18
CA TYR A 143 -13.88 -15.05 -0.81
C TYR A 143 -14.47 -14.50 -2.13
N ASN A 144 -15.23 -15.33 -2.87
CA ASN A 144 -15.78 -14.97 -4.18
C ASN A 144 -17.14 -14.24 -4.17
N ARG A 145 -17.69 -13.86 -3.00
CA ARG A 145 -19.05 -13.26 -2.92
C ARG A 145 -19.14 -11.78 -2.52
N SER A 146 -18.03 -11.10 -2.21
CA SER A 146 -18.08 -9.77 -1.58
C SER A 146 -17.72 -8.57 -2.46
N THR A 147 -17.74 -8.67 -3.79
CA THR A 147 -17.43 -7.53 -4.69
C THR A 147 -18.64 -6.87 -5.37
N THR A 148 -19.87 -7.15 -4.96
CA THR A 148 -21.05 -6.39 -5.45
C THR A 148 -21.88 -5.83 -4.31
N GLY A 149 -21.67 -4.56 -3.94
CA GLY A 149 -22.54 -3.92 -2.94
C GLY A 149 -22.21 -2.53 -2.42
N PHE A 150 -21.63 -1.60 -3.18
CA PHE A 150 -21.74 -0.17 -2.82
C PHE A 150 -23.07 0.38 -3.34
N HIS A 151 -24.12 0.29 -2.51
CA HIS A 151 -25.37 1.02 -2.71
C HIS A 151 -25.31 2.33 -1.92
N SER A 152 -25.20 3.44 -2.66
CA SER A 152 -25.55 4.77 -2.19
C SER A 152 -27.01 4.78 -1.74
N LYS A 153 -27.28 4.88 -0.44
CA LYS A 153 -28.58 5.32 0.05
C LYS A 153 -28.59 6.84 0.09
N GLY A 154 -29.20 7.42 -0.94
CA GLY A 154 -29.85 8.71 -0.80
C GLY A 154 -31.14 8.53 -0.02
N ASP A 155 -31.35 9.36 1.00
CA ASP A 155 -32.67 9.61 1.57
C ASP A 155 -32.88 11.14 1.65
N ARG A 156 -33.79 11.63 0.80
CA ARG A 156 -34.48 12.91 0.89
C ARG A 156 -35.95 12.61 1.13
N ALA A 157 -36.53 13.19 2.20
CA ALA A 157 -37.86 13.81 2.28
C ALA A 157 -38.02 14.33 3.72
N ALA A 158 -38.12 15.64 4.00
CA ALA A 158 -39.21 16.57 3.72
C ALA A 158 -40.53 16.17 4.40
N PHE A 159 -40.82 16.79 5.55
CA PHE A 159 -42.03 17.58 5.83
C PHE A 159 -41.68 18.65 6.87
#